data_AF-A0A957L3M3-F1
#
_entry.id   AF-A0A957L3M3-F1
#
_cell.length_a   1.000
_cell.length_b   1.000
_cell.length_c   1.000
_cell.angle_alpha   90.00
_cell.angle_beta   90.00
_cell.angle_gamma   90.00
#
_symmetry.space_group_name_H-M   'P 1'
#
loop_
_entity.id
_entity.type
_entity.pdbx_description
1 polymer ?
#
loop_
_entity_poly.entity_id
_entity_poly.type
_entity_poly.pdbx_seq_one_letter_code
_entity_poly.pdbx_strand_id
1 'polypeptide(L)'
;ELCDRVAFITDGRISEIDTPDALKKRFGRRDVRVIYQNGSQAQAEREFPLDGLGHNSDFIELLRSASRVETIHTQETTLENIFITVTGQELDR
;
A
#
# COMPACT_ATOMS: atom_id res chain seq x y z
N GLU A 1 4.36 -1.59 -18.92
CA GLU A 1 4.76 -2.96 -18.50
C GLU A 1 4.66 -3.88 -19.72
N LEU A 2 5.69 -4.71 -19.99
CA LEU A 2 5.84 -5.54 -21.20
C LEU A 2 5.78 -7.06 -20.89
N CYS A 3 5.41 -7.44 -19.68
CA CYS A 3 5.45 -8.84 -19.22
C CYS A 3 4.04 -9.42 -19.12
N ASP A 4 3.80 -10.57 -19.76
CA ASP A 4 2.52 -11.28 -19.68
C ASP A 4 2.35 -11.99 -18.33
N ARG A 5 3.45 -12.43 -17.70
CA ARG A 5 3.48 -13.14 -16.40
C ARG A 5 4.75 -12.81 -15.63
N VAL A 6 4.66 -12.85 -14.31
CA VAL A 6 5.76 -12.65 -13.35
C VAL A 6 5.85 -13.88 -12.46
N ALA A 7 7.07 -14.40 -12.29
CA ALA A 7 7.36 -15.48 -11.35
C ALA A 7 8.28 -14.96 -10.25
N PHE A 8 7.90 -15.19 -8.99
CA PHE A 8 8.79 -14.96 -7.85
C PHE A 8 9.55 -16.25 -7.55
N ILE A 9 10.87 -16.15 -7.46
CA ILE A 9 11.76 -17.29 -7.21
C ILE A 9 12.51 -17.01 -5.92
N THR A 10 12.46 -17.96 -4.99
CA THR A 10 13.14 -17.94 -3.68
C THR A 10 13.76 -19.30 -3.42
N ASP A 11 14.98 -19.33 -2.89
CA ASP A 11 15.71 -20.56 -2.55
C ASP A 11 15.73 -21.61 -3.69
N GLY A 12 15.83 -21.14 -4.94
CA GLY A 12 15.83 -21.99 -6.14
C GLY A 12 14.48 -22.62 -6.50
N ARG A 13 13.37 -22.16 -5.90
CA ARG A 13 12.00 -22.62 -6.18
C ARG A 13 11.11 -21.45 -6.59
N ILE A 14 10.15 -21.72 -7.48
CA ILE A 14 9.09 -20.76 -7.82
C ILE A 14 8.10 -20.73 -6.66
N SER A 15 7.96 -19.58 -6.00
CA SER A 15 7.00 -19.39 -4.91
C SER A 15 5.61 -19.00 -5.44
N GLU A 16 5.55 -18.10 -6.44
CA GLU A 16 4.30 -17.64 -7.06
C GLU A 16 4.54 -17.33 -8.54
N ILE A 17 3.52 -17.57 -9.39
CA ILE A 17 3.58 -17.23 -10.82
C ILE A 17 2.21 -16.84 -11.37
N ASP A 18 2.03 -15.58 -11.72
CA ASP A 18 0.77 -15.08 -12.28
C ASP A 18 1.00 -13.80 -13.12
N THR A 19 -0.06 -13.26 -13.71
CA THR A 19 -0.04 -11.94 -14.35
C THR A 19 0.22 -10.83 -13.32
N PRO A 20 0.87 -9.71 -13.70
CA PRO A 20 1.07 -8.59 -12.80
C PRO A 20 -0.22 -8.11 -12.11
N ASP A 21 -1.32 -8.03 -12.86
CA ASP A 21 -2.61 -7.60 -12.34
C ASP A 21 -3.24 -8.59 -11.36
N ALA A 22 -3.08 -9.90 -11.61
CA ALA A 22 -3.56 -10.92 -10.68
C ALA A 22 -2.77 -10.91 -9.37
N LEU A 23 -1.44 -10.74 -9.43
CA LEU A 23 -0.60 -10.59 -8.24
C LEU A 23 -1.01 -9.32 -7.47
N LYS A 24 -1.13 -8.18 -8.15
CA LYS A 24 -1.59 -6.90 -7.55
C LYS A 24 -2.99 -7.04 -6.94
N LYS A 25 -3.89 -7.85 -7.49
CA LYS A 25 -5.20 -8.12 -6.87
C LYS A 25 -5.12 -9.03 -5.65
N ARG A 26 -4.30 -10.07 -5.69
CA ARG A 26 -4.17 -11.07 -4.61
C ARG A 26 -3.44 -10.50 -3.39
N PHE A 27 -2.42 -9.70 -3.63
CA PHE A 27 -1.50 -9.21 -2.58
C PHE A 27 -1.50 -7.69 -2.45
N GLY A 28 -2.25 -6.99 -3.30
CA GLY A 28 -2.31 -5.55 -3.23
C GLY A 28 -3.05 -5.09 -1.99
N ARG A 29 -2.37 -4.27 -1.21
CA ARG A 29 -3.00 -3.41 -0.22
C ARG A 29 -3.63 -2.25 -0.96
N ARG A 30 -4.92 -2.06 -0.70
CA ARG A 30 -5.71 -0.94 -1.20
C ARG A 30 -5.89 0.01 -0.04
N ASP A 31 -4.87 0.81 0.22
CA ASP A 31 -4.86 1.73 1.36
C ASP A 31 -4.78 3.18 0.87
N VAL A 32 -5.27 4.10 1.69
CA VAL A 32 -5.14 5.55 1.53
C VAL A 32 -4.20 6.05 2.59
N ARG A 33 -3.14 6.71 2.15
CA ARG A 33 -2.19 7.39 3.02
C ARG A 33 -2.57 8.87 3.11
N VAL A 34 -2.68 9.35 4.34
CA VAL A 34 -2.98 10.75 4.65
C VAL A 34 -1.79 11.34 5.38
N ILE A 35 -1.23 12.41 4.82
CA ILE A 35 -0.22 13.25 5.46
C ILE A 35 -0.93 14.52 5.93
N TYR A 36 -0.83 14.81 7.23
CA TYR A 36 -1.58 15.89 7.87
C TYR A 36 -0.76 16.54 8.99
N GLN A 37 -1.20 17.72 9.42
CA GLN A 37 -0.67 18.43 10.57
C GLN A 37 -1.73 18.52 11.65
N ASN A 38 -1.30 18.35 12.91
CA ASN A 38 -2.11 18.53 14.11
C ASN A 38 -1.58 19.71 14.92
N GLY A 39 -2.07 20.92 14.62
CA GLY A 39 -1.67 22.14 15.31
C GLY A 39 -0.20 22.50 15.06
N SER A 40 0.55 22.76 16.14
CA SER A 40 1.99 23.11 16.07
C SER A 40 2.91 21.89 16.02
N GLN A 41 2.37 20.68 15.95
CA GLN A 41 3.17 19.45 15.85
C GLN A 41 3.71 19.25 14.43
N ALA A 42 4.78 18.46 14.33
CA ALA A 42 5.34 18.02 13.05
C ALA A 42 4.30 17.26 12.21
N GLN A 43 4.53 17.18 10.90
CA GLN A 43 3.70 16.39 9.99
C GLN A 43 3.57 14.94 10.49
N ALA A 44 2.35 14.43 10.48
CA ALA A 44 1.99 13.07 10.83
C ALA A 44 1.45 12.35 9.60
N GLU A 45 1.52 11.02 9.64
CA GLU A 45 1.04 10.14 8.59
C GLU A 45 0.12 9.07 9.17
N ARG A 46 -0.95 8.74 8.46
CA ARG A 46 -1.84 7.64 8.80
C ARG A 46 -2.35 6.93 7.56
N GLU A 47 -2.48 5.61 7.66
CA GLU A 47 -2.99 4.75 6.59
C GLU A 47 -4.36 4.19 6.95
N PHE A 48 -5.23 4.09 5.95
CA PHE A 48 -6.58 3.56 6.10
C PHE A 48 -6.92 2.64 4.93
N PRO A 49 -7.70 1.57 5.14
CA PRO A 49 -8.24 0.80 4.03
C PRO A 49 -9.08 1.69 3.11
N LEU A 50 -8.83 1.61 1.80
CA LEU A 50 -9.62 2.29 0.78
C LEU A 50 -11.06 1.76 0.74
N ASP A 51 -11.22 0.46 0.98
CA ASP A 51 -12.53 -0.18 1.01
C ASP A 51 -13.27 0.23 2.29
N GLY A 52 -14.45 0.83 2.12
CA GLY A 52 -15.24 1.34 3.24
C GLY A 52 -14.71 2.64 3.85
N LEU A 53 -13.71 3.30 3.24
CA LEU A 53 -13.08 4.53 3.75
C LEU A 53 -14.10 5.62 4.14
N GLY A 54 -15.17 5.80 3.35
CA GLY A 54 -16.21 6.79 3.61
C GLY A 54 -17.07 6.52 4.86
N HIS A 55 -16.97 5.33 5.45
CA HIS A 55 -17.63 4.95 6.71
C HIS A 55 -16.62 4.70 7.83
N ASN A 56 -15.32 4.85 7.55
CA ASN A 56 -14.27 4.66 8.54
C ASN A 56 -14.28 5.85 9.51
N SER A 57 -14.70 5.61 10.75
CA SER A 57 -14.83 6.66 11.77
C SER A 57 -13.51 7.36 12.05
N ASP A 58 -12.41 6.63 12.05
CA ASP A 58 -11.09 7.17 12.36
C ASP A 58 -10.56 8.06 11.24
N PHE A 59 -10.85 7.69 9.98
CA PHE A 59 -10.53 8.51 8.82
C PHE A 59 -11.34 9.82 8.82
N ILE A 60 -12.66 9.70 9.04
CA ILE A 60 -13.55 10.86 9.12
C ILE A 60 -13.13 11.79 10.27
N GLU A 61 -12.81 11.22 11.43
CA GLU A 61 -12.38 11.99 12.59
C GLU A 61 -11.02 12.65 12.37
N LEU A 62 -10.09 11.98 11.69
CA LEU A 62 -8.82 12.59 11.28
C LEU A 62 -9.07 13.82 10.39
N LEU A 63 -9.95 13.71 9.39
CA LEU A 63 -10.25 14.84 8.50
C LEU A 63 -10.93 16.02 9.23
N ARG A 64 -11.68 15.75 10.30
CA ARG A 64 -12.34 16.78 11.12
C ARG A 64 -11.40 17.44 12.12
N SER A 65 -10.51 16.67 12.73
CA SER A 65 -9.64 17.11 13.82
C SER A 65 -8.29 17.64 13.34
N ALA A 66 -7.83 17.22 12.16
CA ALA A 66 -6.58 17.73 11.58
C ALA A 66 -6.68 19.24 11.32
N SER A 67 -5.66 19.98 11.72
CA SER A 67 -5.61 21.41 11.43
C SER A 67 -5.37 21.68 9.94
N ARG A 68 -4.64 20.78 9.27
CA ARG A 68 -4.39 20.85 7.83
C ARG A 68 -4.08 19.46 7.29
N VAL A 69 -4.72 19.08 6.19
CA VAL A 69 -4.32 17.92 5.39
C VAL A 69 -3.41 18.39 4.26
N GLU A 70 -2.23 17.81 4.15
CA GLU A 70 -1.22 18.18 3.13
C GLU A 70 -1.37 17.32 1.88
N THR A 71 -1.59 16.01 2.06
CA THR A 71 -1.69 15.08 0.93
C THR A 71 -2.56 13.87 1.31
N ILE A 72 -3.43 13.47 0.39
CA ILE A 72 -4.13 12.19 0.42
C ILE A 72 -3.82 11.49 -0.89
N HIS A 73 -3.29 10.28 -0.83
CA HIS A 73 -3.08 9.46 -2.02
C HIS A 73 -3.39 8.00 -1.74
N THR A 74 -3.89 7.31 -2.76
CA THR A 74 -4.03 5.85 -2.75
C THR A 74 -2.66 5.23 -2.90
N GLN A 75 -2.35 4.28 -2.03
CA GLN A 75 -1.20 3.40 -2.21
C GLN A 75 -1.68 2.15 -2.94
N GLU A 76 -1.13 1.94 -4.12
CA GLU A 76 -1.22 0.67 -4.82
C GLU A 76 0.08 -0.09 -4.57
N THR A 77 -0.04 -1.37 -4.23
CA THR A 77 1.12 -2.24 -4.04
C THR A 77 1.86 -2.45 -5.37
N THR A 78 3.15 -2.19 -5.37
CA THR A 78 4.06 -2.51 -6.48
C THR A 78 4.43 -4.00 -6.48
N LEU A 79 4.87 -4.55 -7.62
CA LEU A 79 5.35 -5.93 -7.68
C LEU A 79 6.50 -6.21 -6.70
N GLU A 80 7.35 -5.21 -6.44
CA GLU A 80 8.42 -5.26 -5.44
C GLU A 80 7.86 -5.48 -4.03
N ASN A 81 6.82 -4.71 -3.64
CA ASN A 81 6.16 -4.90 -2.34
C ASN A 81 5.46 -6.26 -2.24
N ILE A 82 4.92 -6.78 -3.35
CA ILE A 82 4.36 -8.14 -3.39
C ILE A 82 5.46 -9.17 -3.18
N PHE A 83 6.60 -9.02 -3.86
CA PHE A 83 7.74 -9.91 -3.67
C PHE A 83 8.10 -9.97 -2.20
N ILE A 84 8.35 -8.82 -1.54
CA ILE A 84 8.68 -8.76 -0.11
C ILE A 84 7.62 -9.45 0.75
N THR A 85 6.34 -9.24 0.45
CA THR A 85 5.22 -9.86 1.18
C THR A 85 5.19 -11.39 1.01
N VAL A 86 5.49 -11.89 -0.18
CA VAL A 86 5.43 -13.32 -0.51
C VAL A 86 6.69 -14.06 -0.06
N THR A 87 7.86 -13.43 -0.16
CA THR A 87 9.16 -14.05 0.06
C THR A 87 9.71 -13.79 1.46
N GLY A 88 9.24 -12.73 2.13
CA GLY A 88 9.81 -12.26 3.39
C GLY A 88 11.23 -11.71 3.25
N GLN A 89 11.72 -11.52 2.01
CA GLN A 89 13.05 -11.03 1.69
C GLN A 89 12.94 -9.74 0.89
N GLU A 90 13.79 -8.76 1.19
CA GLU A 90 13.94 -7.58 0.35
C GLU A 90 14.58 -7.97 -0.99
N LEU A 91 14.15 -7.31 -2.07
CA LEU A 91 14.88 -7.37 -3.34
C LEU A 91 16.20 -6.62 -3.13
N ASP A 92 17.27 -7.34 -2.83
CA ASP A 92 18.61 -6.76 -2.87
C ASP A 92 18.89 -6.27 -4.29
N ARG A 93 19.21 -4.98 -4.39
CA ARG A 93 19.42 -4.23 -5.65
C ARG A 93 20.82 -4.41 -6.20
#